data_AF-A0A257JP88-F1
#
_entry.id   AF-A0A257JP88-F1
#
_cell.length_a   1.000
_cell.length_b   1.000
_cell.length_c   1.000
_cell.angle_alpha   90.00
_cell.angle_beta   90.00
_cell.angle_gamma   90.00
#
_symmetry.space_group_name_H-M   'P 1'
#
loop_
_entity.id
_entity.type
_entity.pdbx_description
1 polymer ?
#
loop_
_entity_poly.entity_id
_entity_poly.type
_entity_poly.pdbx_seq_one_letter_code
_entity_poly.pdbx_strand_id
1 'polypeptide(L)'
;MPDLLRRFSQCNRVMTGYAALALALMVLGLTAGQQLSAAADQLGAAGAAVRSGGQWLVALSMLGGVLGLAGGWAVRASIRAPVNDTALAVMRIAGGDLDTKVESPGRDELSWLRAELNSMRKKLREMVLQVRASVDSVNAAAGEIARGNEDLSARTETQAGALQQTTSAMTQ
;
A
#
# COMPACT_ATOMS: atom_id res chain seq x y z
N MET A 1 3.11 11.90 -9.12
CA MET A 1 4.39 11.19 -8.94
C MET A 1 5.39 11.76 -7.89
N PRO A 2 5.34 13.02 -7.40
CA PRO A 2 6.39 13.52 -6.48
C PRO A 2 6.35 13.00 -5.02
N ASP A 3 5.22 12.49 -4.52
CA ASP A 3 5.09 12.11 -3.09
C ASP A 3 5.73 10.77 -2.69
N LEU A 4 5.97 9.87 -3.64
CA LEU A 4 6.65 8.59 -3.35
C LEU A 4 8.10 8.78 -2.90
N LEU A 5 8.77 9.82 -3.40
CA LEU A 5 10.15 10.14 -3.04
C LEU A 5 10.29 10.62 -1.58
N ARG A 6 9.29 11.32 -1.04
CA ARG A 6 9.28 11.76 0.36
C ARG A 6 9.14 10.61 1.36
N ARG A 7 8.51 9.49 0.97
CA ARG A 7 8.39 8.28 1.81
C ARG A 7 9.69 7.47 1.89
N PHE A 8 10.48 7.40 0.81
CA PHE A 8 11.82 6.80 0.85
C PHE A 8 12.79 7.58 1.75
N SER A 9 12.64 8.90 1.86
CA SER A 9 13.41 9.74 2.78
C SER A 9 13.15 9.43 4.26
N GLN A 10 11.93 9.09 4.67
CA GLN A 10 11.61 8.71 6.06
C GLN A 10 12.35 7.41 6.46
N CYS A 11 12.31 6.39 5.60
CA CYS A 11 13.01 5.13 5.83
C CYS A 11 14.55 5.30 5.82
N ASN A 12 15.05 6.18 4.94
CA ASN A 12 16.47 6.53 4.93
C ASN A 12 16.89 7.29 6.20
N ARG A 13 16.04 8.20 6.71
CA ARG A 13 16.28 8.93 7.96
C ARG A 13 16.38 8.02 9.19
N VAL A 14 15.51 7.02 9.28
CA VAL A 14 15.58 6.02 10.36
C VAL A 14 16.90 5.23 10.27
N MET A 15 17.31 4.84 9.06
CA MET A 15 18.56 4.10 8.87
C MET A 15 19.79 4.96 9.18
N THR A 16 19.81 6.23 8.75
CA THR A 16 20.89 7.16 9.12
C THR A 16 20.97 7.37 10.62
N GLY A 17 19.83 7.32 11.34
CA GLY A 17 19.78 7.37 12.80
C GLY A 17 20.42 6.13 13.45
N TYR A 18 20.02 4.92 13.04
CA TYR A 18 20.63 3.68 13.53
C TYR A 18 22.13 3.61 13.23
N ALA A 19 22.54 4.04 12.03
CA ALA A 19 23.94 4.08 11.65
C ALA A 19 24.74 5.09 12.47
N ALA A 20 24.20 6.30 12.69
CA ALA A 20 24.84 7.30 13.54
C ALA A 20 24.97 6.82 14.99
N LEU A 21 23.94 6.17 15.54
CA LEU A 21 23.96 5.63 16.89
C LEU A 21 24.96 4.47 17.05
N ALA A 22 24.99 3.55 16.09
CA ALA A 22 25.98 2.46 16.08
C ALA A 22 27.41 3.01 15.96
N LEU A 23 27.63 4.00 15.09
CA LEU A 23 28.93 4.62 14.90
C LEU A 23 29.37 5.41 16.15
N ALA A 24 28.46 6.14 16.80
CA ALA A 24 28.73 6.81 18.07
C ALA A 24 29.11 5.80 19.18
N LEU A 25 28.41 4.66 19.27
CA LEU A 25 28.71 3.60 20.22
C LEU A 25 30.08 2.95 19.97
N MET A 26 30.43 2.71 18.70
CA MET A 26 31.75 2.22 18.32
C MET A 26 32.86 3.22 18.66
N VAL A 27 32.66 4.51 18.34
CA VAL A 27 33.65 5.58 18.61
C VAL A 27 33.86 5.79 20.11
N LEU A 28 32.79 5.80 20.91
CA LEU A 28 32.89 5.91 22.37
C LEU A 28 33.64 4.71 22.96
N GLY A 29 33.33 3.50 22.51
CA GLY A 29 34.05 2.30 22.94
C GLY A 29 35.53 2.32 22.56
N LEU A 30 35.83 2.71 21.32
CA LEU A 30 37.20 2.79 20.81
C LEU A 30 38.02 3.82 21.59
N THR A 31 37.46 5.01 21.82
CA THR A 31 38.16 6.10 22.55
C THR A 31 38.33 5.77 24.03
N ALA A 32 37.31 5.22 24.69
CA ALA A 32 37.41 4.76 26.09
C ALA A 32 38.42 3.62 26.24
N GLY A 33 38.42 2.65 25.31
CA GLY A 33 39.38 1.56 25.30
C GLY A 33 40.82 2.03 25.08
N GLN A 34 41.02 2.98 24.17
CA GLN A 34 42.32 3.61 23.95
C GLN A 34 42.82 4.36 25.21
N GLN A 35 41.96 5.11 25.89
CA GLN A 35 42.31 5.78 27.15
C GLN A 35 42.70 4.77 28.25
N LEU A 36 41.97 3.66 28.39
CA LEU A 36 42.33 2.58 29.32
C LEU A 36 43.68 1.95 28.97
N SER A 37 43.94 1.72 27.68
CA SER A 37 45.23 1.16 27.24
C SER A 37 46.40 2.11 27.50
N ALA A 38 46.21 3.42 27.29
CA ALA A 38 47.22 4.44 27.57
C ALA A 38 47.46 4.62 29.08
N ALA A 39 46.41 4.54 29.90
CA ALA A 39 46.53 4.54 31.36
C ALA A 39 47.25 3.28 31.88
N ALA A 40 47.02 2.12 31.25
CA ALA A 40 47.72 0.88 31.57
C ALA A 40 49.22 0.96 31.30
N ASP A 41 49.64 1.66 30.23
CA ASP A 41 51.05 1.85 29.89
C ASP A 41 51.81 2.68 30.93
N GLN A 42 51.14 3.66 31.57
CA GLN A 42 51.72 4.44 32.67
C GLN A 42 51.93 3.62 33.96
N LEU A 43 51.16 2.55 34.14
CA LEU A 43 51.21 1.65 35.31
C LEU A 43 52.24 0.51 35.15
N GLY A 44 52.87 0.36 33.98
CA GLY A 44 53.87 -0.68 33.72
C GLY A 44 53.33 -2.11 33.92
N ALA A 45 54.01 -2.92 34.73
CA ALA A 45 53.64 -4.32 34.96
C ALA A 45 52.30 -4.49 35.72
N ALA A 46 51.90 -3.50 36.53
CA ALA A 46 50.62 -3.52 37.25
C ALA A 46 49.41 -3.23 36.35
N GLY A 47 49.62 -2.71 35.13
CA GLY A 47 48.57 -2.31 34.20
C GLY A 47 47.94 -3.45 33.37
N ALA A 48 48.41 -4.70 33.49
CA ALA A 48 47.98 -5.80 32.63
C ALA A 48 46.45 -6.04 32.65
N ALA A 49 45.84 -6.00 33.84
CA ALA A 49 44.40 -6.14 34.01
C ALA A 49 43.64 -4.99 33.32
N VAL A 50 44.12 -3.75 33.47
CA VAL A 50 43.53 -2.55 32.87
C VAL A 50 43.59 -2.61 31.34
N ARG A 51 44.73 -3.05 30.77
CA ARG A 51 44.91 -3.22 29.32
C ARG A 51 43.93 -4.25 28.75
N SER A 52 43.79 -5.40 29.41
CA SER A 52 42.84 -6.44 28.98
C SER A 52 41.38 -5.95 29.07
N GLY A 53 41.04 -5.19 30.11
CA GLY A 53 39.72 -4.56 30.25
C GLY A 53 39.41 -3.58 29.11
N GLY A 54 40.40 -2.76 28.72
CA GLY A 54 40.27 -1.85 27.57
C GLY A 54 40.01 -2.60 26.25
N GLN A 55 40.72 -3.70 26.00
CA GLN A 55 40.51 -4.53 24.80
C GLN A 55 39.11 -5.15 24.75
N TRP A 56 38.63 -5.68 25.88
CA TRP A 56 37.26 -6.21 25.97
C TRP A 56 36.20 -5.12 25.76
N LEU A 57 36.42 -3.91 26.28
CA LEU A 57 35.51 -2.78 26.09
C LEU A 57 35.39 -2.40 24.60
N VAL A 58 36.51 -2.30 23.87
CA VAL A 58 36.48 -2.06 22.42
C VAL A 58 35.75 -3.19 21.69
N ALA A 59 36.07 -4.45 22.03
CA ALA A 59 35.45 -5.61 21.38
C ALA A 59 33.93 -5.63 21.56
N LEU A 60 33.43 -5.38 22.77
CA LEU A 60 32.00 -5.33 23.07
C LEU A 60 31.29 -4.16 22.39
N SER A 61 31.91 -2.97 22.35
CA SER A 61 31.35 -1.83 21.62
C SER A 61 31.28 -2.05 20.12
N MET A 62 32.30 -2.66 19.52
CA MET A 62 32.27 -3.01 18.09
C MET A 62 31.18 -4.04 17.80
N LEU A 63 31.08 -5.08 18.62
CA LEU A 63 30.03 -6.08 18.49
C LEU A 63 28.63 -5.47 18.62
N GLY A 64 28.42 -4.62 19.63
CA GLY A 64 27.15 -3.91 19.82
C GLY A 64 26.78 -3.01 18.65
N GLY A 65 27.76 -2.29 18.09
CA GLY A 65 27.53 -1.46 16.90
C GLY A 65 27.16 -2.27 15.67
N VAL A 66 27.83 -3.40 15.41
CA VAL A 66 27.50 -4.31 14.30
C VAL A 66 26.09 -4.89 14.46
N LEU A 67 25.75 -5.34 15.67
CA LEU A 67 24.40 -5.84 15.97
C LEU A 67 23.34 -4.74 15.81
N GLY A 68 23.64 -3.50 16.20
CA GLY A 68 22.76 -2.35 16.00
C GLY A 68 22.51 -2.04 14.52
N LEU A 69 23.56 -2.08 13.69
CA LEU A 69 23.45 -1.91 12.24
C LEU A 69 22.64 -3.04 11.60
N ALA A 70 22.93 -4.29 11.98
CA ALA A 70 22.21 -5.47 11.50
C ALA A 70 20.72 -5.43 11.89
N GLY A 71 20.42 -5.06 13.14
CA GLY A 71 19.05 -4.87 13.63
C GLY A 71 18.31 -3.75 12.89
N GLY A 72 18.96 -2.60 12.70
CA GLY A 72 18.38 -1.49 11.92
C GLY A 72 18.11 -1.88 10.46
N TRP A 73 19.01 -2.66 9.84
CA TRP A 73 18.81 -3.20 8.49
C TRP A 73 17.66 -4.21 8.44
N ALA A 74 17.56 -5.12 9.42
CA ALA A 74 16.50 -6.11 9.51
C ALA A 74 15.12 -5.45 9.67
N VAL A 75 14.99 -4.46 10.55
CA VAL A 75 13.75 -3.68 10.73
C VAL A 75 13.38 -2.91 9.46
N ARG A 76 14.37 -2.33 8.77
CA ARG A 76 14.15 -1.68 7.48
C ARG A 76 13.60 -2.67 6.44
N ALA A 77 14.22 -3.83 6.32
CA ALA A 77 13.83 -4.86 5.36
C ALA A 77 12.43 -5.40 5.67
N SER A 78 12.12 -5.63 6.95
CA SER A 78 10.83 -6.17 7.39
C SER A 78 9.66 -5.22 7.15
N ILE A 79 9.87 -3.90 7.12
CA ILE A 79 8.81 -2.92 6.87
C ILE A 79 8.69 -2.58 5.38
N ARG A 80 9.83 -2.39 4.69
CA ARG A 80 9.83 -1.84 3.31
C ARG A 80 9.10 -2.74 2.32
N ALA A 81 9.39 -4.03 2.32
CA ALA A 81 8.77 -4.98 1.39
C ALA A 81 7.24 -5.03 1.56
N PRO A 82 6.69 -5.31 2.75
CA PRO A 82 5.25 -5.47 2.88
C PRO A 82 4.47 -4.14 2.70
N VAL A 83 5.08 -2.99 3.00
CA VAL A 83 4.48 -1.67 2.68
C VAL A 83 4.40 -1.45 1.17
N ASN A 84 5.43 -1.81 0.41
CA ASN A 84 5.45 -1.68 -1.03
C ASN A 84 4.38 -2.56 -1.69
N ASP A 85 4.24 -3.80 -1.23
CA ASP A 85 3.22 -4.73 -1.74
C ASP A 85 1.81 -4.21 -1.48
N THR A 86 1.60 -3.61 -0.30
CA THR A 86 0.32 -2.99 0.06
C THR A 86 0.03 -1.78 -0.83
N ALA A 87 1.04 -0.96 -1.12
CA ALA A 87 0.90 0.17 -2.04
C ALA A 87 0.54 -0.28 -3.46
N LEU A 88 1.16 -1.35 -3.97
CA LEU A 88 0.82 -1.94 -5.27
C LEU A 88 -0.61 -2.46 -5.30
N ALA A 89 -1.07 -3.12 -4.23
CA ALA A 89 -2.46 -3.56 -4.12
C ALA A 89 -3.46 -2.38 -4.18
N VAL A 90 -3.16 -1.28 -3.50
CA VAL A 90 -3.98 -0.05 -3.57
C VAL A 90 -4.01 0.51 -5.00
N MET A 91 -2.86 0.54 -5.69
CA MET A 91 -2.82 1.00 -7.08
C MET A 91 -3.65 0.10 -8.02
N ARG A 92 -3.67 -1.21 -7.79
CA ARG A 92 -4.52 -2.15 -8.56
C ARG A 92 -6.00 -1.89 -8.33
N ILE A 93 -6.41 -1.73 -7.07
CA ILE A 93 -7.81 -1.38 -6.71
C ILE A 93 -8.20 -0.05 -7.36
N ALA A 94 -7.34 0.97 -7.28
CA ALA A 94 -7.58 2.27 -7.89
C ALA A 94 -7.64 2.19 -9.44
N GLY A 95 -6.93 1.23 -10.04
CA GLY A 95 -7.00 0.93 -11.48
C GLY A 95 -8.22 0.10 -11.89
N GLY A 96 -9.11 -0.27 -10.96
CA GLY A 96 -10.32 -1.04 -11.24
C GLY A 96 -10.15 -2.56 -11.16
N ASP A 97 -8.97 -3.07 -10.82
CA ASP A 97 -8.79 -4.48 -10.47
C ASP A 97 -9.35 -4.73 -9.07
N LEU A 98 -10.64 -5.02 -9.06
CA LEU A 98 -11.35 -5.42 -7.86
C LEU A 98 -11.38 -6.93 -7.70
N ASP A 99 -10.81 -7.70 -8.65
CA ASP A 99 -10.90 -9.15 -8.59
C ASP A 99 -9.89 -9.76 -7.62
N THR A 100 -8.67 -9.24 -7.70
CA THR A 100 -7.53 -9.75 -6.95
C THR A 100 -7.64 -9.46 -5.45
N LYS A 101 -7.52 -10.50 -4.63
CA LYS A 101 -7.47 -10.37 -3.16
C LYS A 101 -6.08 -9.93 -2.73
N VAL A 102 -6.02 -9.02 -1.75
CA VAL A 102 -4.76 -8.67 -1.08
C VAL A 102 -4.48 -9.71 -0.01
N GLU A 103 -3.38 -10.43 -0.10
CA GLU A 103 -2.99 -11.36 0.96
C GLU A 103 -2.69 -10.58 2.25
N SER A 104 -3.16 -11.11 3.39
CA SER A 104 -2.92 -10.52 4.70
C SER A 104 -2.25 -11.54 5.63
N PRO A 105 -0.98 -11.87 5.40
CA PRO A 105 -0.22 -12.69 6.34
C PRO A 105 0.14 -11.86 7.58
N GLY A 106 0.13 -12.50 8.74
CA GLY A 106 0.55 -11.89 10.02
C GLY A 106 -0.61 -11.48 10.94
N ARG A 107 -0.25 -10.79 12.03
CA ARG A 107 -1.16 -10.29 13.07
C ARG A 107 -0.81 -8.86 13.52
N ASP A 108 -0.06 -8.14 12.68
CA ASP A 108 0.40 -6.77 12.92
C ASP A 108 -0.55 -5.74 12.28
N GLU A 109 -0.23 -4.46 12.46
CA GLU A 109 -0.99 -3.33 11.92
C GLU A 109 -1.09 -3.39 10.39
N LEU A 110 -0.09 -3.97 9.71
CA LEU A 110 -0.09 -4.09 8.26
C LEU A 110 -1.06 -5.17 7.78
N SER A 111 -1.13 -6.29 8.49
CA SER A 111 -2.12 -7.34 8.24
C SER A 111 -3.55 -6.80 8.45
N TRP A 112 -3.77 -6.01 9.50
CA TRP A 112 -5.05 -5.36 9.75
C TRP A 112 -5.41 -4.37 8.63
N LEU A 113 -4.47 -3.53 8.21
CA LEU A 113 -4.67 -2.59 7.09
C LEU A 113 -5.02 -3.32 5.78
N ARG A 114 -4.33 -4.43 5.47
CA ARG A 114 -4.61 -5.25 4.28
C ARG A 114 -5.99 -5.91 4.35
N ALA A 115 -6.44 -6.29 5.53
CA ALA A 115 -7.80 -6.81 5.73
C ALA A 115 -8.85 -5.72 5.42
N GLU A 116 -8.63 -4.49 5.90
CA GLU A 116 -9.55 -3.38 5.65
C GLU A 116 -9.55 -2.95 4.17
N LEU A 117 -8.39 -2.99 3.50
CA LEU A 117 -8.31 -2.77 2.05
C LEU A 117 -9.14 -3.81 1.27
N ASN A 118 -9.18 -5.07 1.72
CA ASN A 118 -10.05 -6.08 1.11
C ASN A 118 -11.53 -5.80 1.34
N SER A 119 -11.90 -5.29 2.52
CA SER A 119 -13.27 -4.85 2.81
C SER A 119 -13.70 -3.74 1.85
N MET A 120 -12.85 -2.72 1.68
CA MET A 120 -13.08 -1.63 0.72
C MET A 120 -13.20 -2.13 -0.72
N ARG A 121 -12.26 -2.99 -1.16
CA ARG A 121 -12.30 -3.62 -2.49
C ARG A 121 -13.61 -4.36 -2.73
N LYS A 122 -14.10 -5.13 -1.75
CA LYS A 122 -15.35 -5.89 -1.87
C LYS A 122 -16.55 -4.94 -2.04
N LYS A 123 -16.65 -3.90 -1.22
CA LYS A 123 -17.72 -2.89 -1.32
C LYS A 123 -17.71 -2.16 -2.67
N LEU A 124 -16.53 -1.82 -3.18
CA LEU A 124 -16.41 -1.23 -4.52
C LEU A 124 -16.89 -2.19 -5.60
N ARG A 125 -16.57 -3.49 -5.48
CA ARG A 125 -17.04 -4.50 -6.45
C ARG A 125 -18.56 -4.61 -6.44
N GLU A 126 -19.15 -4.69 -5.25
CA GLU A 126 -20.60 -4.75 -5.07
C GLU A 126 -21.29 -3.52 -5.69
N MET A 127 -20.75 -2.33 -5.46
CA MET A 127 -21.27 -1.09 -6.04
C MET A 127 -21.24 -1.11 -7.58
N VAL A 128 -20.13 -1.57 -8.19
CA VAL A 128 -20.02 -1.69 -9.65
C VAL A 128 -21.03 -2.70 -10.21
N LEU A 129 -21.22 -3.84 -9.54
CA LEU A 129 -22.21 -4.83 -9.96
C LEU A 129 -23.65 -4.29 -9.86
N GLN A 130 -23.96 -3.55 -8.80
CA GLN A 130 -25.25 -2.91 -8.64
C GLN A 130 -25.53 -1.89 -9.74
N VAL A 131 -24.55 -1.04 -10.08
CA VAL A 131 -24.67 -0.07 -11.18
C VAL A 131 -24.92 -0.78 -12.51
N ARG A 132 -24.19 -1.86 -12.81
CA ARG A 132 -24.42 -2.66 -14.04
C ARG A 132 -25.83 -3.23 -14.09
N ALA A 133 -26.29 -3.83 -13.00
CA ALA A 133 -27.65 -4.37 -12.92
C ALA A 133 -28.73 -3.28 -13.13
N SER A 134 -28.53 -2.08 -12.59
CA SER A 134 -29.41 -0.94 -12.84
C SER A 134 -29.41 -0.51 -14.31
N VAL A 135 -28.25 -0.46 -14.95
CA VAL A 135 -28.14 -0.13 -16.39
C VAL A 135 -28.85 -1.19 -17.25
N ASP A 136 -28.69 -2.47 -16.94
CA ASP A 136 -29.37 -3.55 -17.66
C ASP A 136 -30.89 -3.45 -17.52
N SER A 137 -31.39 -3.12 -16.33
CA SER A 137 -32.82 -2.88 -16.09
C SER A 137 -33.35 -1.67 -16.88
N VAL A 138 -32.58 -0.57 -16.96
CA VAL A 138 -32.96 0.61 -17.74
C VAL A 138 -32.97 0.29 -19.23
N ASN A 139 -31.99 -0.46 -19.73
CA ASN A 139 -31.94 -0.90 -21.13
C ASN A 139 -33.13 -1.80 -21.49
N ALA A 140 -33.50 -2.72 -20.60
CA ALA A 140 -34.68 -3.58 -20.80
C ALA A 140 -35.96 -2.75 -20.90
N ALA A 141 -36.18 -1.81 -19.97
CA ALA A 141 -37.34 -0.92 -19.98
C ALA A 141 -37.38 -0.02 -21.23
N ALA A 142 -36.22 0.52 -21.65
CA ALA A 142 -36.13 1.29 -22.89
C ALA A 142 -36.49 0.46 -24.13
N GLY A 143 -36.11 -0.82 -24.17
CA GLY A 143 -36.50 -1.75 -25.23
C GLY A 143 -37.99 -2.12 -25.22
N GLU A 144 -38.65 -2.11 -24.06
CA GLU A 144 -40.12 -2.22 -23.98
C GLU A 144 -40.82 -0.96 -24.48
N ILE A 145 -40.33 0.23 -24.10
CA ILE A 145 -40.88 1.51 -24.57
C ILE A 145 -40.75 1.63 -26.09
N ALA A 146 -39.59 1.26 -26.65
CA ALA A 146 -39.38 1.30 -28.10
C ALA A 146 -40.39 0.42 -28.86
N ARG A 147 -40.59 -0.83 -28.40
CA ARG A 147 -41.60 -1.73 -28.96
C ARG A 147 -43.03 -1.19 -28.80
N GLY A 148 -43.34 -0.58 -27.66
CA GLY A 148 -44.64 0.06 -27.42
C GLY A 148 -44.88 1.25 -28.35
N ASN A 149 -43.85 2.05 -28.64
CA ASN A 149 -43.94 3.15 -29.59
C ASN A 149 -44.15 2.66 -31.03
N GLU A 150 -43.47 1.59 -31.46
CA GLU A 150 -43.70 0.98 -32.78
C GLU A 150 -45.15 0.50 -32.95
N ASP A 151 -45.70 -0.20 -31.95
CA ASP A 151 -47.11 -0.63 -31.97
C ASP A 151 -48.07 0.57 -32.04
N LEU A 152 -47.81 1.61 -31.25
CA LEU A 152 -48.62 2.82 -31.26
C LEU A 152 -48.56 3.53 -32.62
N SER A 153 -47.37 3.69 -33.19
CA SER A 153 -47.18 4.26 -34.53
C SER A 153 -47.93 3.46 -35.60
N ALA A 154 -47.84 2.13 -35.58
CA ALA A 154 -48.56 1.26 -36.52
C ALA A 154 -50.09 1.41 -36.38
N ARG A 155 -50.60 1.54 -35.16
CA ARG A 155 -52.03 1.82 -34.91
C ARG A 155 -52.45 3.21 -35.38
N THR A 156 -51.59 4.22 -35.21
CA THR A 156 -51.84 5.58 -35.72
C THR A 156 -51.87 5.61 -37.24
N GLU A 157 -50.95 4.92 -37.93
CA GLU A 157 -50.98 4.78 -39.39
C GLU A 157 -52.26 4.09 -39.88
N THR A 158 -52.68 3.03 -39.20
CA THR A 158 -53.93 2.32 -39.51
C THR A 158 -55.16 3.22 -39.34
N GLN A 159 -55.23 3.99 -38.26
CA GLN A 159 -56.32 4.95 -38.03
C GLN A 159 -56.34 6.09 -39.05
N ALA A 160 -55.18 6.65 -39.39
CA ALA A 160 -55.06 7.68 -40.41
C ALA A 160 -55.55 7.17 -41.77
N GLY A 161 -55.20 5.92 -42.13
CA GLY A 161 -55.70 5.27 -43.34
C GLY A 161 -57.22 5.08 -43.35
N ALA A 162 -57.81 4.67 -42.23
CA ALA A 162 -59.27 4.50 -42.11
C ALA A 162 -60.03 5.84 -42.24
N LEU A 163 -59.48 6.92 -41.68
CA LEU A 163 -60.00 8.27 -41.87
C LEU A 163 -59.94 8.69 -43.34
N GLN A 164 -58.81 8.44 -44.02
CA GLN A 164 -58.64 8.75 -45.43
C GLN A 164 -59.62 7.97 -46.33
N GLN A 165 -59.86 6.69 -46.04
CA GLN A 165 -60.90 5.90 -46.73
C GLN A 165 -62.30 6.49 -46.52
N THR A 166 -62.62 6.91 -45.29
CA THR A 166 -63.92 7.50 -44.97
C THR A 166 -64.13 8.84 -45.69
N THR A 167 -63.11 9.70 -45.71
CA THR A 167 -63.16 10.97 -46.44
C THR A 167 -63.32 10.72 -47.94
N SER A 168 -62.58 9.76 -48.51
CA SER A 168 -62.69 9.43 -49.93
C SER A 168 -64.07 8.89 -50.30
N ALA A 169 -64.69 8.09 -49.42
CA ALA A 169 -66.03 7.57 -49.60
C ALA A 169 -67.14 8.64 -49.46
N MET A 170 -66.89 9.74 -48.76
CA MET A 170 -67.84 10.86 -48.66
C MET A 170 -67.74 11.85 -49.83
N THR A 171 -66.62 11.88 -50.56
CA THR A 171 -66.39 12.80 -51.69
C THR A 171 -66.59 12.18 -53.07
N GLN A 172 -66.82 10.87 -53.13
CA GLN A 172 -67.11 10.11 -54.35
C GLN A 172 -68.61 9.95 -54.53
#